data_AF-A0A0D6Z9L4-F1
#
_entry.id   AF-A0A0D6Z9L4-F1
#
_cell.length_a   1.000
_cell.length_b   1.000
_cell.length_c   1.000
_cell.angle_alpha   90.00
_cell.angle_beta   90.00
_cell.angle_gamma   90.00
#
_symmetry.space_group_name_H-M   'P 1'
#
loop_
_entity.id
_entity.type
_entity.pdbx_description
1 polymer ?
#
loop_
_entity_poly.entity_id
_entity_poly.type
_entity_poly.pdbx_seq_one_letter_code
_entity_poly.pdbx_strand_id
1 'polypeptide(L)' 'MLDALMDEINRVREMMITVALENGFTSDEAVRYSQELDTLIYEYQILCRKIGLQRKKTNILYRQALLLTKKRSILSQAY' A
#
# COMPACT_ATOMS: atom_id res chain seq x y z
N MET A 1 5.45 8.46 0.08
CA MET A 1 4.08 8.19 0.60
C MET A 1 4.01 6.85 1.30
N LEU A 2 4.33 5.74 0.63
CA LEU A 2 4.39 4.42 1.30
C LEU A 2 5.50 4.39 2.36
N ASP A 3 6.67 4.95 2.02
CA ASP A 3 7.84 4.97 2.91
C ASP A 3 7.57 5.80 4.17
N ALA A 4 7.02 7.00 4.01
CA ALA A 4 6.63 7.85 5.14
C ALA A 4 5.61 7.19 6.08
N LEU A 5 4.65 6.41 5.56
CA LEU A 5 3.70 5.66 6.38
C LEU A 5 4.39 4.48 7.08
N MET A 6 5.33 3.82 6.41
CA MET A 6 6.14 2.76 7.00
C MET A 6 7.04 3.28 8.13
N ASP A 7 7.63 4.47 7.96
CA ASP A 7 8.42 5.14 8.98
C ASP A 7 7.57 5.43 10.23
N GLU A 8 6.35 5.93 10.05
CA GLU A 8 5.44 6.20 11.18
C GLU A 8 4.99 4.91 11.87
N ILE A 9 4.69 3.84 11.12
CA ILE A 9 4.41 2.51 11.69
C ILE A 9 5.57 2.03 12.57
N ASN A 10 6.81 2.17 12.08
CA ASN A 10 8.00 1.75 12.84
C ASN A 10 8.18 2.60 14.10
N ARG A 11 7.98 3.92 13.99
CA ARG A 11 8.05 4.83 15.13
C ARG A 11 7.02 4.49 16.21
N VAL A 12 5.75 4.31 15.84
CA VAL A 12 4.68 3.98 16.81
C VAL A 12 4.92 2.60 17.42
N ARG A 13 5.44 1.64 16.65
CA ARG A 13 5.86 0.34 17.19
C ARG A 13 6.93 0.48 18.26
N GLU A 14 7.96 1.28 18.02
CA GLU A 14 9.03 1.50 19.00
C GLU A 14 8.48 2.14 20.27
N MET A 15 7.62 3.15 20.16
CA MET A 15 6.96 3.75 21.33
C MET A 15 6.11 2.74 22.11
N MET A 16 5.30 1.92 21.41
CA MET A 16 4.49 0.87 22.04
C MET A 16 5.36 -0.10 22.82
N ILE A 17 6.48 -0.54 22.25
CA ILE A 17 7.42 -1.46 22.91
C ILE A 17 8.03 -0.80 24.13
N THR A 18 8.53 0.44 24.02
CA THR A 18 9.11 1.17 25.15
C THR A 18 8.11 1.29 26.30
N VAL A 19 6.90 1.77 26.02
CA VAL A 19 5.86 1.92 27.05
C VAL A 19 5.43 0.58 27.62
N ALA A 20 5.32 -0.47 26.80
CA ALA A 20 4.96 -1.79 27.29
C ALA A 20 6.03 -2.40 28.21
N LEU A 21 7.30 -2.10 27.96
CA LEU A 21 8.43 -2.52 28.81
C LEU A 21 8.48 -1.71 30.12
N GLU A 22 8.16 -0.41 30.08
CA GLU A 22 8.20 0.48 31.24
C GLU A 22 6.96 0.34 32.13
N ASN A 23 5.77 0.34 31.52
CA ASN A 23 4.47 0.45 32.21
C ASN A 23 3.65 -0.85 32.14
N GLY A 24 4.12 -1.85 31.39
CA GLY A 24 3.42 -3.12 31.16
C GLY A 24 2.55 -3.10 29.91
N PHE A 25 2.40 -4.29 29.29
CA PHE A 25 1.65 -4.49 28.04
C PHE A 25 0.15 -4.19 28.13
N THR A 26 -0.40 -4.21 29.34
CA THR A 26 -1.81 -3.90 29.60
C THR A 26 -2.02 -2.49 30.16
N SER A 27 -0.96 -1.66 30.19
CA SER A 27 -1.11 -0.25 30.53
C SER A 27 -1.98 0.45 29.49
N ASP A 28 -2.78 1.41 29.92
CA ASP A 28 -3.65 2.19 29.01
C ASP A 28 -2.85 2.83 27.87
N GLU A 29 -1.61 3.23 28.15
CA GLU A 29 -0.73 3.84 27.17
C GLU A 29 -0.19 2.83 26.14
N ALA A 30 0.20 1.62 26.57
CA ALA A 30 0.59 0.55 25.64
C ALA A 30 -0.60 0.09 24.77
N VAL A 31 -1.81 0.03 25.36
CA VAL A 31 -3.05 -0.29 24.63
C VAL A 31 -3.40 0.82 23.63
N ARG A 32 -3.21 2.08 23.99
CA ARG A 32 -3.44 3.20 23.05
C ARG A 32 -2.48 3.12 21.86
N TYR A 33 -1.19 2.88 22.11
CA TYR A 33 -0.22 2.75 21.02
C TYR A 33 -0.47 1.52 20.15
N SER A 34 -0.98 0.40 20.70
CA SER A 34 -1.33 -0.77 19.89
C SER A 34 -2.50 -0.47 18.95
N GLN A 35 -3.53 0.24 19.42
CA GLN A 35 -4.67 0.66 18.59
C GLN A 35 -4.26 1.64 17.49
N GLU A 36 -3.37 2.58 17.80
CA GLU A 36 -2.80 3.51 16.83
C GLU A 36 -1.98 2.77 15.76
N LEU A 37 -1.14 1.82 16.20
CA LEU A 37 -0.35 0.98 15.31
C LEU A 37 -1.22 0.14 14.37
N ASP A 38 -2.30 -0.47 14.89
CA ASP A 38 -3.26 -1.24 14.10
C ASP A 38 -3.92 -0.38 13.01
N THR A 39 -4.26 0.87 13.34
CA THR A 39 -4.83 1.82 12.38
C THR A 39 -3.87 2.11 11.24
N LEU A 40 -2.61 2.43 11.56
CA LEU A 40 -1.57 2.72 10.56
C LEU A 40 -1.28 1.50 9.66
N ILE A 41 -1.24 0.30 10.25
CA ILE A 41 -1.08 -0.95 9.50
C ILE A 41 -2.24 -1.15 8.52
N TYR A 42 -3.48 -0.91 8.95
CA TYR A 42 -4.64 -1.04 8.10
C TYR A 42 -4.61 -0.05 6.92
N GLU A 43 -4.25 1.20 7.16
CA GLU A 43 -4.08 2.21 6.11
C GLU A 43 -3.01 1.80 5.09
N TYR A 44 -1.88 1.26 5.56
CA TYR A 44 -0.82 0.76 4.70
C TYR A 44 -1.29 -0.39 3.81
N GLN A 45 -2.05 -1.33 4.37
CA GLN A 45 -2.63 -2.44 3.61
C GLN A 45 -3.60 -1.96 2.52
N ILE A 46 -4.46 -0.98 2.83
CA ILE A 46 -5.36 -0.36 1.85
C ILE A 46 -4.55 0.27 0.72
N LEU A 47 -3.52 1.05 1.05
CA LEU A 47 -2.70 1.74 0.07
C LEU A 47 -1.98 0.75 -0.85
N CYS A 48 -1.40 -0.31 -0.30
CA CYS A 48 -0.78 -1.39 -1.07
C CYS A 48 -1.78 -2.05 -2.03
N ARG A 49 -2.99 -2.36 -1.56
CA ARG A 49 -4.05 -2.94 -2.40
C ARG A 49 -4.44 -1.99 -3.53
N LYS A 50 -4.61 -0.69 -3.24
CA LYS A 50 -4.93 0.34 -4.25
C LYS A 50 -3.85 0.41 -5.33
N ILE A 51 -2.57 0.48 -4.95
CA ILE A 51 -1.44 0.51 -5.90
C ILE A 51 -1.42 -0.75 -6.77
N GLY A 52 -1.63 -1.92 -6.17
CA GLY A 52 -1.70 -3.19 -6.90
C GLY A 52 -2.84 -3.22 -7.92
N LEU A 53 -4.02 -2.72 -7.57
CA LEU A 53 -5.17 -2.62 -8.47
C LEU A 53 -4.89 -1.65 -9.62
N GLN A 54 -4.28 -0.49 -9.35
CA GLN A 54 -3.91 0.47 -10.38
C GLN A 54 -2.90 -0.13 -11.36
N ARG A 55 -1.87 -0.83 -10.87
CA ARG A 55 -0.89 -1.54 -11.74
C ARG A 55 -1.57 -2.55 -12.67
N LYS A 56 -2.52 -3.34 -12.16
CA LYS A 56 -3.29 -4.30 -12.97
C LYS A 56 -4.12 -3.59 -14.05
N LYS A 57 -4.84 -2.52 -13.69
CA LYS A 57 -5.64 -1.72 -14.62
C LYS A 57 -4.77 -1.13 -15.74
N THR A 58 -3.64 -0.53 -15.38
CA THR A 58 -2.68 0.03 -16.35
C THR A 58 -2.13 -1.04 -17.29
N ASN A 59 -1.82 -2.23 -16.78
CA ASN A 59 -1.33 -3.33 -17.62
C ASN A 59 -2.38 -3.79 -18.65
N ILE A 60 -3.64 -3.91 -18.24
CA ILE A 60 -4.75 -4.28 -19.14
C ILE A 60 -4.91 -3.23 -20.24
N LEU A 61 -4.95 -1.94 -19.87
CA LEU A 61 -5.09 -0.83 -20.82
C LEU A 61 -3.92 -0.81 -21.81
N TYR A 62 -2.70 -1.00 -21.32
CA TYR A 62 -1.51 -1.09 -22.17
C TYR A 62 -1.61 -2.23 -23.20
N ARG A 63 -2.02 -3.43 -22.76
CA ARG A 63 -2.22 -4.57 -23.67
C ARG A 63 -3.27 -4.28 -24.73
N GLN A 64 -4.39 -3.65 -24.36
CA GLN A 64 -5.45 -3.27 -25.31
C GLN A 64 -4.93 -2.27 -26.34
N ALA A 65 -4.21 -1.22 -25.91
CA ALA A 65 -3.61 -0.25 -26.82
C ALA A 65 -2.59 -0.89 -27.79
N LEU A 66 -1.77 -1.82 -27.30
CA LEU A 66 -0.82 -2.57 -28.14
C LEU A 66 -1.54 -3.44 -29.18
N LEU A 67 -2.65 -4.07 -28.83
CA LEU A 67 -3.44 -4.86 -29.78
C LEU A 67 -4.09 -3.99 -30.85
N LEU A 68 -4.63 -2.82 -30.47
CA LEU A 68 -5.24 -1.87 -31.41
C LEU A 68 -4.22 -1.30 -32.40
N THR A 69 -3.03 -0.92 -31.91
CA THR A 69 -1.94 -0.42 -32.76
C THR A 69 -1.46 -1.47 -33.76
N LYS A 70 -1.28 -2.72 -33.31
CA LYS A 70 -0.96 -3.85 -34.21
C LYS A 70 -2.05 -4.07 -35.27
N LYS A 71 -3.32 -4.09 -34.86
CA LYS A 71 -4.45 -4.25 -35.80
C LYS A 71 -4.45 -3.17 -36.87
N ARG A 72 -4.21 -1.91 -36.49
CA ARG A 72 -4.13 -0.77 -37.42
C ARG A 72 -3.00 -0.93 -38.43
N SER A 73 -1.82 -1.38 -37.99
CA SER A 73 -0.65 -1.59 -38.86
C SER A 73 -0.91 -2.67 -39.93
N ILE A 74 -1.60 -3.75 -39.56
CA ILE A 74 -1.93 -4.83 -40.51
C ILE A 74 -2.91 -4.32 -41.55
N LEU A 75 -3.94 -3.59 -41.13
CA LEU A 75 -4.93 -3.02 -42.04
C LEU A 75 -4.30 -2.00 -43.00
N SER A 76 -3.35 -1.17 -42.55
CA SER A 76 -2.66 -0.21 -43.42
C SER A 76 -1.67 -0.85 -44.40
N GLN A 77 -1.27 -2.11 -44.19
CA GLN A 77 -0.44 -2.86 -45.13
C GLN A 77 -1.27 -3.68 -46.14
N ALA A 78 -2.59 -3.79 -45.92
CA ALA A 78 -3.50 -4.57 -46.74
C ALA A 78 -4.25 -3.74 -47.81
N TYR A 79 -4.07 -2.41 -47.81
CA TYR A 79 -4.56 -1.45 -48.80
C TYR A 79 -3.38 -0.63 -49.34
#